data_AF-A0A382JGX6-F1
#
_entry.id   AF-A0A382JGX6-F1
#
_cell.length_a   1.000
_cell.length_b   1.000
_cell.length_c   1.000
_cell.angle_alpha   90.00
_cell.angle_beta   90.00
_cell.angle_gamma   90.00
#
_symmetry.space_group_name_H-M   'P 1'
#
loop_
_entity.id
_entity.type
_entity.pdbx_description
1 polymer ?
#
loop_
_entity_poly.entity_id
_entity_poly.type
_entity_poly.pdbx_seq_one_letter_code
_entity_poly.pdbx_strand_id
1 'polypeptide(L)'
;MQYKNKIFHVENISTEKLAKKFNTPLYCYSYLKLKNNIINFKNHFSNISPLICFSVKSNSNVKIIKEIKNLDCGADVVSKGEMMKALKAGVNPKKIVFSGVGKTYSELEYAINKNILLINVESKSELLIIEKIGKIKNKKVNIGIRLNPNTNAKTLKQISTGRESDKFGVTEKEFLKLVQYSKLSKFLKLKCLSVHIGSQILSHKPYEKMLKVVDKLIKKSNHLFEFIDLGGGMGISYEKNNKKLNFKIYNSLINKFLKKNNCKIIFEPGRSIIGNAGILISKIIYIKKNKNKNFV
;
A
#
# COMPACT_ATOMS: atom_id res chain seq x y z
N MET A 1 -21.57 -10.88 -3.51
CA MET A 1 -21.24 -12.29 -3.81
C MET A 1 -21.92 -13.17 -2.78
N GLN A 2 -22.79 -14.07 -3.21
CA GLN A 2 -23.63 -14.87 -2.32
C GLN A 2 -24.25 -16.06 -3.05
N TYR A 3 -24.71 -17.05 -2.31
CA TYR A 3 -25.55 -18.12 -2.85
C TYR A 3 -27.01 -17.68 -2.89
N LYS A 4 -27.70 -17.92 -4.01
CA LYS A 4 -29.16 -17.82 -4.16
C LYS A 4 -29.65 -19.13 -4.74
N ASN A 5 -30.58 -19.82 -4.07
CA ASN A 5 -31.08 -21.14 -4.48
C ASN A 5 -29.95 -22.13 -4.85
N LYS A 6 -28.94 -22.24 -3.97
CA LYS A 6 -27.72 -23.07 -4.16
C LYS A 6 -26.79 -22.68 -5.34
N ILE A 7 -27.11 -21.64 -6.11
CA ILE A 7 -26.26 -21.13 -7.19
C ILE A 7 -25.45 -19.93 -6.69
N PHE A 8 -24.14 -19.93 -6.92
CA PHE A 8 -23.27 -18.82 -6.54
C PHE A 8 -23.41 -17.65 -7.53
N HIS A 9 -23.55 -16.44 -6.99
CA HIS A 9 -23.74 -15.22 -7.76
C HIS A 9 -22.66 -14.18 -7.43
N VAL A 10 -22.14 -13.54 -8.48
CA VAL A 10 -21.37 -12.29 -8.38
C VAL A 10 -22.30 -11.16 -8.78
N GLU A 11 -22.53 -10.24 -7.85
CA GLU A 11 -23.66 -9.31 -7.91
C GLU A 11 -24.98 -10.06 -8.16
N ASN A 12 -25.69 -9.74 -9.25
CA ASN A 12 -26.93 -10.39 -9.65
C ASN A 12 -26.76 -11.40 -10.81
N ILE A 13 -25.53 -11.79 -11.14
CA ILE A 13 -25.24 -12.72 -12.25
C ILE A 13 -24.70 -14.03 -11.68
N SER A 14 -25.27 -15.16 -12.09
CA SER A 14 -24.78 -16.48 -11.68
C SER A 14 -23.41 -16.77 -12.29
N THR A 15 -22.55 -17.47 -11.54
CA THR A 15 -21.23 -17.88 -12.04
C THR A 15 -21.31 -18.82 -13.23
N GLU A 16 -22.38 -19.62 -13.34
CA GLU A 16 -22.64 -20.47 -14.50
C GLU A 16 -22.86 -19.65 -15.78
N LYS A 17 -23.65 -18.56 -15.72
CA LYS A 17 -23.85 -17.66 -16.87
C LYS A 17 -22.54 -17.00 -17.29
N LEU A 18 -21.72 -16.60 -16.32
CA LEU A 18 -20.40 -16.02 -16.60
C LEU A 18 -19.46 -17.06 -17.25
N ALA A 19 -19.42 -18.27 -16.71
CA ALA A 19 -18.60 -19.36 -17.24
C ALA A 19 -19.02 -19.74 -18.68
N LYS A 20 -20.32 -19.79 -18.97
CA LYS A 20 -20.83 -20.04 -20.33
C LYS A 20 -20.46 -18.93 -21.32
N LYS A 21 -20.49 -17.67 -20.87
CA LYS A 21 -20.24 -16.51 -21.74
C LYS A 21 -18.75 -16.26 -22.02
N PHE A 22 -17.89 -16.44 -21.02
CA PHE A 22 -16.48 -16.02 -21.10
C PHE A 22 -15.49 -17.20 -21.03
N ASN A 23 -16.00 -18.43 -20.98
CA ASN A 23 -15.24 -19.64 -20.70
C ASN A 23 -14.55 -19.62 -19.32
N THR A 24 -13.94 -20.76 -18.97
CA THR A 24 -13.15 -20.92 -17.74
C THR A 24 -11.73 -21.38 -18.09
N PRO A 25 -10.71 -21.03 -17.29
CA PRO A 25 -10.78 -20.25 -16.04
C PRO A 25 -11.02 -18.76 -16.27
N LEU A 26 -11.77 -18.13 -15.35
CA LEU A 26 -12.12 -16.71 -15.41
C LEU A 26 -11.93 -16.02 -14.06
N TYR A 27 -11.19 -14.91 -14.05
CA TYR A 27 -11.26 -13.96 -12.94
C TYR A 27 -12.50 -13.09 -13.07
N CYS A 28 -13.34 -13.10 -12.04
CA CYS A 28 -14.52 -12.25 -11.95
C CYS A 28 -14.40 -11.31 -10.75
N TYR A 29 -14.60 -10.01 -10.97
CA TYR A 29 -14.53 -8.98 -9.93
C TYR A 29 -15.89 -8.34 -9.70
N SER A 30 -16.27 -8.22 -8.43
CA SER A 30 -17.47 -7.53 -7.96
C SER A 30 -17.16 -6.05 -7.76
N TYR A 31 -17.73 -5.20 -8.63
CA TYR A 31 -17.59 -3.74 -8.52
C TYR A 31 -18.22 -3.21 -7.22
N LEU A 32 -19.40 -3.71 -6.82
CA LEU A 32 -20.04 -3.24 -5.58
C LEU A 32 -19.18 -3.61 -4.37
N LYS A 33 -18.56 -4.79 -4.37
CA LYS A 33 -17.64 -5.17 -3.28
C LYS A 33 -16.41 -4.27 -3.23
N LEU A 34 -15.78 -4.01 -4.38
CA LEU A 34 -14.65 -3.07 -4.48
C LEU A 34 -15.03 -1.67 -3.95
N LYS A 35 -16.14 -1.12 -4.45
CA LYS A 35 -16.67 0.18 -4.04
C LYS A 35 -16.93 0.24 -2.54
N ASN A 36 -17.61 -0.75 -1.99
CA ASN A 36 -17.92 -0.83 -0.56
C ASN A 36 -16.66 -0.95 0.30
N ASN A 37 -15.64 -1.70 -0.15
CA ASN A 37 -14.37 -1.79 0.58
C ASN A 37 -13.70 -0.40 0.70
N ILE A 38 -13.70 0.39 -0.38
CA ILE A 38 -13.10 1.74 -0.39
C ILE A 38 -13.92 2.70 0.46
N ILE A 39 -15.25 2.74 0.29
CA ILE A 39 -16.13 3.62 1.06
C ILE A 39 -16.03 3.30 2.55
N ASN A 40 -16.09 2.02 2.93
CA ASN A 40 -15.93 1.61 4.31
C ASN A 40 -14.57 2.02 4.86
N PHE A 41 -13.49 1.87 4.08
CA PHE A 41 -12.17 2.32 4.49
C PHE A 41 -12.15 3.84 4.73
N LYS A 42 -12.66 4.63 3.78
CA LYS A 42 -12.77 6.10 3.91
C LYS A 42 -13.57 6.51 5.15
N ASN A 43 -14.71 5.87 5.39
CA ASN A 43 -15.57 6.18 6.53
C ASN A 43 -14.90 5.94 7.88
N HIS A 44 -14.03 4.93 8.00
CA HIS A 44 -13.30 4.68 9.26
C HIS A 44 -12.26 5.75 9.60
N PHE A 45 -11.81 6.52 8.60
CA PHE A 45 -10.74 7.53 8.74
C PHE A 45 -11.20 8.92 8.27
N SER A 46 -12.50 9.16 8.16
CA SER A 46 -13.04 10.42 7.59
C SER A 46 -12.56 11.65 8.35
N ASN A 47 -12.45 11.54 9.68
CA ASN A 47 -12.04 12.62 10.57
C ASN A 47 -10.58 13.07 10.38
N ILE A 48 -9.73 12.26 9.73
CA ILE A 48 -8.34 12.63 9.41
C ILE A 48 -8.12 12.82 7.91
N SER A 49 -9.13 12.53 7.08
CA SER A 49 -9.13 12.72 5.62
C SER A 49 -7.81 12.28 4.95
N PRO A 50 -7.41 10.99 5.08
CA PRO A 50 -6.11 10.53 4.62
C PRO A 50 -6.05 10.47 3.10
N LEU A 51 -4.84 10.59 2.54
CA LEU A 51 -4.61 10.21 1.16
C LEU A 51 -4.53 8.69 1.06
N ILE A 52 -5.45 8.09 0.32
CA ILE A 52 -5.48 6.64 0.09
C ILE A 52 -4.85 6.36 -1.27
N CYS A 53 -3.66 5.77 -1.27
CA CYS A 53 -2.92 5.34 -2.45
C CYS A 53 -3.12 3.83 -2.65
N PHE A 54 -3.91 3.42 -3.64
CA PHE A 54 -4.12 1.99 -3.88
C PHE A 54 -2.81 1.32 -4.32
N SER A 55 -2.43 0.23 -3.64
CA SER A 55 -1.20 -0.50 -3.93
C SER A 55 -1.35 -1.34 -5.20
N VAL A 56 -0.81 -0.83 -6.32
CA VAL A 56 -1.03 -1.36 -7.68
C VAL A 56 -0.51 -2.79 -7.83
N LYS A 57 0.53 -3.17 -7.09
CA LYS A 57 1.05 -4.54 -7.00
C LYS A 57 0.00 -5.59 -6.60
N SER A 58 -1.10 -5.17 -5.96
CA SER A 58 -2.20 -6.07 -5.61
C SER A 58 -3.15 -6.39 -6.77
N ASN A 59 -3.31 -5.47 -7.72
CA ASN A 59 -3.99 -5.70 -8.99
C ASN A 59 -3.68 -4.56 -9.98
N SER A 60 -2.91 -4.87 -11.03
CA SER A 60 -2.46 -3.86 -12.00
C SER A 60 -3.37 -3.71 -13.23
N ASN A 61 -4.60 -4.22 -13.19
CA ASN A 61 -5.56 -4.05 -14.28
C ASN A 61 -5.99 -2.57 -14.39
N VAL A 62 -5.72 -1.94 -15.54
CA VAL A 62 -5.97 -0.51 -15.77
C VAL A 62 -7.45 -0.13 -15.58
N LYS A 63 -8.40 -1.00 -15.92
CA LYS A 63 -9.84 -0.74 -15.71
C LYS A 63 -10.19 -0.73 -14.22
N ILE A 64 -9.64 -1.67 -13.44
CA ILE A 64 -9.82 -1.68 -11.98
C ILE A 64 -9.19 -0.44 -11.34
N ILE A 65 -7.97 -0.06 -11.75
CA ILE A 65 -7.33 1.16 -11.24
C ILE A 65 -8.18 2.40 -11.58
N LYS A 66 -8.77 2.46 -12.77
CA LYS A 66 -9.66 3.57 -13.18
C LYS A 66 -10.88 3.67 -12.27
N GLU A 67 -11.52 2.55 -11.94
CA GLU A 67 -12.64 2.53 -11.00
C GLU A 67 -12.24 2.96 -9.58
N ILE A 68 -11.08 2.51 -9.10
CA ILE A 68 -10.52 2.92 -7.81
C ILE A 68 -10.23 4.42 -7.79
N LYS A 69 -9.64 4.94 -8.87
CA LYS A 69 -9.38 6.38 -9.07
C LYS A 69 -10.67 7.19 -9.05
N ASN A 70 -11.75 6.71 -9.69
CA ASN A 70 -13.05 7.38 -9.70
C ASN A 70 -13.68 7.48 -8.30
N LEU A 71 -13.25 6.63 -7.37
CA LEU A 71 -13.59 6.70 -5.95
C LEU A 71 -12.61 7.57 -5.16
N ASP A 72 -11.89 8.48 -5.82
CA ASP A 72 -10.93 9.43 -5.28
C ASP A 72 -9.79 8.77 -4.47
N CYS A 73 -9.17 7.77 -5.06
CA CYS A 73 -7.94 7.16 -4.57
C CYS A 73 -6.74 7.50 -5.48
N GLY A 74 -5.57 7.61 -4.86
CA GLY A 74 -4.26 7.65 -5.50
C GLY A 74 -3.71 6.27 -5.86
N ALA A 75 -2.40 6.19 -6.09
CA ALA A 75 -1.69 4.94 -6.37
C ALA A 75 -0.36 4.84 -5.60
N ASP A 76 -0.13 3.71 -4.93
CA ASP A 76 1.19 3.24 -4.53
C ASP A 76 1.73 2.34 -5.65
N VAL A 77 2.84 2.74 -6.25
CA VAL A 77 3.49 2.02 -7.34
C VAL A 77 4.89 1.59 -6.93
N VAL A 78 5.31 0.41 -7.37
CA VAL A 78 6.65 -0.14 -7.07
C VAL A 78 7.53 -0.31 -8.31
N SER A 79 7.07 0.14 -9.48
CA SER A 79 7.87 0.20 -10.71
C SER A 79 7.35 1.27 -11.68
N LYS A 80 8.16 1.64 -12.67
CA LYS A 80 7.73 2.49 -13.80
C LYS A 80 6.54 1.88 -14.57
N GLY A 81 6.49 0.56 -14.72
CA GLY A 81 5.38 -0.12 -15.40
C GLY A 81 4.05 0.07 -14.67
N GLU A 82 4.05 -0.03 -13.34
CA GLU A 82 2.88 0.27 -12.51
C GLU A 82 2.51 1.75 -12.56
N MET A 83 3.50 2.64 -12.53
CA MET A 83 3.29 4.08 -12.68
C MET A 83 2.64 4.44 -14.02
N MET A 84 3.11 3.83 -15.12
CA MET A 84 2.51 4.01 -16.44
C MET A 84 1.04 3.54 -16.46
N LYS A 85 0.74 2.40 -15.83
CA LYS A 85 -0.63 1.89 -15.72
C LYS A 85 -1.53 2.81 -14.88
N ALA A 86 -1.02 3.32 -13.75
CA ALA A 86 -1.75 4.27 -12.90
C ALA A 86 -2.05 5.58 -13.64
N LEU A 87 -1.06 6.14 -14.34
CA LEU A 87 -1.23 7.34 -15.16
C LEU A 87 -2.21 7.09 -16.32
N LYS A 88 -2.11 5.94 -17.00
CA LYS A 88 -3.05 5.53 -18.07
C LYS A 88 -4.49 5.38 -17.56
N ALA A 89 -4.66 4.95 -16.30
CA ALA A 89 -5.96 4.89 -15.64
C ALA A 89 -6.51 6.29 -15.23
N GLY A 90 -5.72 7.34 -15.40
CA GLY A 90 -6.07 8.72 -15.07
C GLY A 90 -5.83 9.10 -13.61
N VAL A 91 -5.01 8.34 -12.87
CA VAL A 91 -4.62 8.72 -11.50
C VAL A 91 -3.84 10.03 -11.56
N ASN A 92 -4.24 11.02 -10.77
CA ASN A 92 -3.53 12.30 -10.67
C ASN A 92 -2.08 12.04 -10.18
N PRO A 93 -1.03 12.49 -10.89
CA PRO A 93 0.36 12.35 -10.44
C PRO A 93 0.59 12.83 -8.99
N LYS A 94 -0.13 13.87 -8.56
CA LYS A 94 -0.10 14.42 -7.19
C LYS A 94 -0.76 13.52 -6.14
N LYS A 95 -1.24 12.35 -6.52
CA LYS A 95 -1.71 11.26 -5.65
C LYS A 95 -0.95 9.95 -5.91
N ILE A 96 0.24 10.00 -6.52
CA ILE A 96 1.09 8.82 -6.77
C ILE A 96 2.31 8.84 -5.85
N VAL A 97 2.51 7.76 -5.09
CA VAL A 97 3.72 7.49 -4.29
C VAL A 97 4.50 6.33 -4.91
N PHE A 98 5.82 6.45 -4.99
CA PHE A 98 6.70 5.41 -5.56
C PHE A 98 7.55 4.74 -4.47
N SER A 99 7.14 3.53 -4.04
CA SER A 99 7.64 2.82 -2.84
C SER A 99 8.40 1.50 -3.14
N GLY A 100 8.93 1.33 -4.37
CA GLY A 100 9.69 0.12 -4.78
C GLY A 100 11.16 0.15 -4.37
N VAL A 101 11.77 -1.00 -4.04
CA VAL A 101 13.23 -1.12 -3.84
C VAL A 101 13.96 -1.28 -5.17
N GLY A 102 15.18 -0.74 -5.26
CA GLY A 102 16.01 -0.92 -6.45
C GLY A 102 15.53 -0.12 -7.66
N LYS A 103 14.97 1.07 -7.44
CA LYS A 103 14.50 1.94 -8.52
C LYS A 103 15.67 2.31 -9.43
N THR A 104 15.55 2.02 -10.72
CA THR A 104 16.63 2.36 -11.67
C THR A 104 16.67 3.86 -11.93
N TYR A 105 17.80 4.36 -12.44
CA TYR A 105 17.92 5.75 -12.88
C TYR A 105 16.76 6.16 -13.81
N SER A 106 16.41 5.31 -14.77
CA SER A 106 15.34 5.57 -15.74
C SER A 106 13.95 5.65 -15.11
N GLU A 107 13.70 4.91 -14.02
CA GLU A 107 12.43 4.96 -13.31
C GLU A 107 12.33 6.20 -12.44
N LEU A 108 13.43 6.57 -11.76
CA LEU A 108 13.53 7.80 -10.97
C LEU A 108 13.38 9.03 -11.85
N GLU A 109 14.06 9.05 -13.00
CA GLU A 109 13.96 10.14 -13.96
C GLU A 109 12.53 10.29 -14.49
N TYR A 110 11.89 9.17 -14.84
CA TYR A 110 10.50 9.14 -15.27
C TYR A 110 9.56 9.69 -14.18
N ALA A 111 9.72 9.25 -12.93
CA ALA A 111 8.93 9.72 -11.80
C ALA A 111 9.06 11.24 -11.58
N ILE A 112 10.28 11.77 -11.64
CA ILE A 112 10.58 13.20 -11.52
C ILE A 112 9.95 13.99 -12.66
N ASN A 113 10.06 13.49 -13.90
CA ASN A 113 9.46 14.13 -15.07
C ASN A 113 7.93 14.15 -15.00
N LYS A 114 7.31 13.09 -14.47
CA LYS A 114 5.85 13.02 -14.24
C LYS A 114 5.38 13.82 -13.03
N ASN A 115 6.30 14.41 -12.26
CA ASN A 115 6.00 15.29 -11.14
C ASN A 115 5.03 14.66 -10.13
N ILE A 116 5.27 13.38 -9.80
CA ILE A 116 4.45 12.62 -8.86
C ILE A 116 4.48 13.23 -7.45
N LEU A 117 3.64 12.74 -6.53
CA LEU A 117 3.56 13.28 -5.18
C LEU A 117 4.88 13.12 -4.43
N LEU A 118 5.38 11.88 -4.34
CA LEU A 118 6.55 11.50 -3.54
C LEU A 118 7.28 10.31 -4.18
N ILE A 119 8.61 10.34 -4.11
CA ILE A 119 9.45 9.14 -4.25
C ILE A 119 9.89 8.73 -2.85
N ASN A 120 9.46 7.55 -2.39
CA ASN A 120 9.86 7.02 -1.09
C ASN A 120 11.23 6.35 -1.21
N VAL A 121 12.24 6.98 -0.65
CA VAL A 121 13.64 6.58 -0.70
C VAL A 121 13.89 5.36 0.17
N GLU A 122 14.56 4.36 -0.41
CA GLU A 122 14.87 3.08 0.24
C GLU A 122 16.31 3.01 0.77
N SER A 123 17.22 3.85 0.27
CA SER A 123 18.64 3.85 0.68
C SER A 123 19.32 5.18 0.41
N LYS A 124 20.50 5.40 1.03
CA LYS A 124 21.36 6.54 0.73
C LYS A 124 21.75 6.61 -0.75
N SER A 125 22.08 5.47 -1.36
CA SER A 125 22.46 5.41 -2.78
C SER A 125 21.33 5.89 -3.68
N GLU A 126 20.08 5.47 -3.40
CA GLU A 126 18.92 5.95 -4.16
C GLU A 126 18.68 7.45 -3.99
N LEU A 127 18.85 7.98 -2.76
CA LEU A 127 18.74 9.40 -2.46
C LEU A 127 19.72 10.26 -3.28
N LEU A 128 20.99 9.83 -3.37
CA LEU A 128 22.02 10.52 -4.13
C LEU A 128 21.72 10.55 -5.63
N ILE A 129 21.13 9.48 -6.17
CA ILE A 129 20.71 9.44 -7.57
C ILE A 129 19.53 10.39 -7.81
N ILE A 130 18.54 10.42 -6.90
CA ILE A 130 17.41 11.36 -6.99
C ILE A 130 17.92 12.80 -6.98
N GLU A 131 18.85 13.13 -6.08
CA GLU A 131 19.45 14.47 -6.02
C GLU A 131 20.23 14.79 -7.29
N LYS A 132 21.03 13.86 -7.81
CA LYS A 132 21.74 14.02 -9.08
C LYS A 132 20.79 14.36 -10.22
N ILE A 133 19.68 13.63 -10.35
CA ILE A 133 18.65 13.90 -11.36
C ILE A 133 18.00 15.27 -11.12
N GLY A 134 17.68 15.60 -9.86
CA GLY A 134 17.16 16.91 -9.46
C GLY A 134 18.09 18.06 -9.88
N LYS A 135 19.40 17.91 -9.66
CA LYS A 135 20.43 18.86 -10.09
C LYS A 135 20.48 19.01 -11.61
N ILE A 136 20.56 17.89 -12.35
CA ILE A 136 20.61 17.89 -13.83
C ILE A 136 19.37 18.58 -14.41
N LYS A 137 18.20 18.35 -13.82
CA LYS A 137 16.93 18.92 -14.31
C LYS A 137 16.59 20.28 -13.69
N ASN A 138 17.46 20.82 -12.83
CA ASN A 138 17.19 22.01 -12.01
C ASN A 138 15.81 21.98 -11.32
N LYS A 139 15.46 20.84 -10.72
CA LYS A 139 14.18 20.60 -10.06
C LYS A 139 14.37 20.15 -8.62
N LYS A 140 13.58 20.73 -7.71
CA LYS A 140 13.50 20.27 -6.33
C LYS A 140 12.52 19.08 -6.24
N VAL A 141 13.03 17.90 -5.91
CA VAL A 141 12.26 16.64 -5.94
C VAL A 141 11.64 16.37 -4.57
N ASN A 142 10.34 16.07 -4.55
CA ASN A 142 9.64 15.65 -3.33
C ASN A 142 10.00 14.21 -2.98
N ILE A 143 10.57 14.01 -1.80
CA ILE A 143 10.96 12.69 -1.33
C ILE A 143 10.31 12.36 0.02
N GLY A 144 10.07 11.07 0.21
CA GLY A 144 9.94 10.45 1.53
C GLY A 144 11.16 9.61 1.85
N ILE A 145 11.41 9.28 3.10
CA ILE A 145 12.40 8.27 3.50
C ILE A 145 11.63 7.11 4.14
N ARG A 146 11.80 5.90 3.60
CA ARG A 146 11.19 4.71 4.16
C ARG A 146 12.03 4.21 5.33
N LEU A 147 11.45 4.22 6.52
CA LEU A 147 12.02 3.64 7.71
C LEU A 147 11.67 2.15 7.79
N ASN A 148 12.62 1.32 8.22
CA ASN A 148 12.34 -0.02 8.73
C ASN A 148 12.13 0.06 10.25
N PRO A 149 10.89 0.00 10.77
CA PRO A 149 10.63 0.12 12.20
C PRO A 149 10.96 -1.16 12.99
N ASN A 150 11.37 -2.25 12.32
CA ASN A 150 11.60 -3.56 12.93
C ASN A 150 13.08 -3.83 13.30
N THR A 151 13.99 -2.86 13.13
CA THR A 151 15.45 -3.07 13.33
C THR A 151 15.88 -3.10 14.80
N ASN A 152 14.96 -2.98 15.77
CA ASN A 152 15.25 -3.17 17.19
C ASN A 152 14.87 -4.60 17.63
N ALA A 153 15.77 -5.55 17.38
CA ALA A 153 15.59 -7.00 17.55
C ALA A 153 15.30 -7.47 19.00
N LYS A 154 15.43 -6.61 20.02
CA LYS A 154 15.23 -7.01 21.43
C LYS A 154 13.76 -7.20 21.86
N THR A 155 12.76 -6.74 21.09
CA THR A 155 11.35 -6.73 21.56
C THR A 155 10.29 -7.35 20.62
N LEU A 156 10.68 -7.92 19.47
CA LEU A 156 9.74 -8.26 18.38
C LEU A 156 9.84 -9.70 17.83
N LYS A 157 10.14 -10.70 18.65
CA LYS A 157 10.15 -12.12 18.22
C LYS A 157 8.81 -12.64 17.67
N GLN A 158 7.67 -11.99 17.95
CA GLN A 158 6.34 -12.46 17.55
C GLN A 158 5.75 -11.77 16.31
N ILE A 159 6.47 -10.86 15.64
CA ILE A 159 5.96 -10.07 14.50
C ILE A 159 6.90 -10.11 13.28
N SER A 160 7.98 -10.89 13.29
CA SER A 160 8.98 -10.82 12.22
C SER A 160 8.59 -11.64 10.97
N THR A 161 7.74 -11.06 10.12
CA THR A 161 7.94 -11.23 8.67
C THR A 161 8.97 -10.26 8.12
N GLY A 162 9.48 -9.33 8.95
CA GLY A 162 10.63 -8.52 8.62
C GLY A 162 11.74 -8.62 9.65
N ARG A 163 12.91 -9.09 9.20
CA ARG A 163 14.13 -9.19 9.99
C ARG A 163 14.95 -7.90 9.77
N GLU A 164 15.93 -7.66 10.63
CA GLU A 164 16.92 -6.58 10.41
C GLU A 164 17.64 -6.73 9.05
N SER A 165 17.66 -7.96 8.51
CA SER A 165 18.15 -8.32 7.18
C SER A 165 17.20 -7.98 6.02
N ASP A 166 16.05 -7.37 6.28
CA ASP A 166 15.11 -7.03 5.21
C ASP A 166 15.68 -5.93 4.32
N LYS A 167 15.58 -6.12 3.01
CA LYS A 167 16.05 -5.16 1.99
C LYS A 167 15.26 -3.85 1.92
N PHE A 168 14.28 -3.64 2.81
CA PHE A 168 13.31 -2.54 2.72
C PHE A 168 13.57 -1.51 3.81
N GLY A 169 13.59 -0.25 3.41
CA GLY A 169 13.78 0.90 4.27
C GLY A 169 15.15 0.96 4.94
N VAL A 170 15.40 2.09 5.59
CA VAL A 170 16.64 2.36 6.32
C VAL A 170 16.47 2.17 7.83
N THR A 171 17.57 1.90 8.53
CA THR A 171 17.59 1.82 10.00
C THR A 171 17.31 3.19 10.64
N GLU A 172 16.98 3.22 11.94
CA GLU A 172 16.80 4.49 12.68
C GLU A 172 18.01 5.43 12.55
N LYS A 173 19.23 4.88 12.65
CA LYS A 173 20.48 5.65 12.57
C LYS A 173 20.65 6.27 11.19
N GLU A 174 20.42 5.49 10.13
CA GLU A 174 20.56 5.98 8.76
C GLU A 174 19.43 6.93 8.39
N PHE A 175 18.20 6.70 8.87
CA PHE A 175 17.09 7.63 8.73
C PHE A 175 17.46 9.03 9.20
N LEU A 176 17.98 9.17 10.43
CA LEU A 176 18.36 10.47 10.98
C LEU A 176 19.47 11.15 10.16
N LYS A 177 20.45 10.38 9.65
CA LYS A 177 21.49 10.93 8.76
C LYS A 177 20.92 11.45 7.45
N LEU A 178 20.01 10.68 6.83
CA LEU A 178 19.37 11.07 5.56
C LEU A 178 18.45 12.28 5.74
N VAL A 179 17.80 12.42 6.90
CA VAL A 179 17.06 13.65 7.23
C VAL A 179 17.99 14.86 7.23
N GLN A 180 19.11 14.80 7.95
CA GLN A 180 20.07 15.91 7.99
C GLN A 180 20.65 16.24 6.61
N TYR A 181 21.02 15.20 5.86
CA TYR A 181 21.48 15.36 4.48
C TYR A 181 20.44 16.07 3.61
N SER A 182 19.17 15.63 3.68
CA SER A 182 18.09 16.20 2.88
C SER A 182 17.78 17.65 3.23
N LYS A 183 17.98 18.08 4.49
CA LYS A 183 17.80 19.48 4.91
C LYS A 183 18.83 20.42 4.25
N LEU A 184 20.05 19.95 4.03
CA LEU A 184 21.13 20.72 3.42
C LEU A 184 21.06 20.76 1.89
N SER A 185 20.29 19.85 1.28
CA SER A 185 20.17 19.77 -0.18
C SER A 185 19.29 20.88 -0.76
N LYS A 186 19.77 21.50 -1.84
CA LYS A 186 18.97 22.45 -2.65
C LYS A 186 17.95 21.74 -3.56
N PHE A 187 18.19 20.47 -3.90
CA PHE A 187 17.41 19.72 -4.90
C PHE A 187 16.50 18.64 -4.29
N LEU A 188 16.56 18.40 -2.98
CA LEU A 188 15.66 17.50 -2.27
C LEU A 188 14.67 18.29 -1.41
N LYS A 189 13.40 17.88 -1.43
CA LYS A 189 12.37 18.37 -0.51
C LYS A 189 11.85 17.17 0.29
N LEU A 190 12.40 16.99 1.48
CA LEU A 190 11.95 15.95 2.41
C LEU A 190 10.57 16.28 2.96
N LYS A 191 9.57 15.56 2.48
CA LYS A 191 8.16 15.74 2.85
C LYS A 191 7.61 14.61 3.69
N CYS A 192 8.15 13.41 3.57
CA CYS A 192 7.51 12.21 4.12
C CYS A 192 8.45 11.31 4.93
N LEU A 193 7.92 10.77 6.03
CA LEU A 193 8.43 9.56 6.68
C LEU A 193 7.47 8.43 6.30
N SER A 194 7.99 7.40 5.63
CA SER A 194 7.20 6.24 5.20
C SER A 194 7.56 4.99 6.00
N VAL A 195 6.59 4.15 6.30
CA VAL A 195 6.76 2.85 6.95
C VAL A 195 5.83 1.82 6.34
N HIS A 196 6.28 0.57 6.26
CA HIS A 196 5.44 -0.55 5.88
C HIS A 196 5.84 -1.77 6.71
N ILE A 197 4.91 -2.29 7.51
CA ILE A 197 5.21 -3.27 8.56
C ILE A 197 4.84 -4.72 8.20
N GLY A 198 4.34 -4.97 6.99
CA GLY A 198 4.03 -6.31 6.51
C GLY A 198 2.67 -6.40 5.80
N SER A 199 2.18 -7.62 5.60
CA SER A 199 0.92 -7.91 4.93
C SER A 199 0.05 -8.84 5.77
N GLN A 200 -1.27 -8.79 5.54
CA GLN A 200 -2.25 -9.67 6.16
C GLN A 200 -2.34 -9.51 7.70
N ILE A 201 -2.18 -8.28 8.16
CA ILE A 201 -2.22 -7.91 9.58
C ILE A 201 -3.69 -7.79 10.01
N LEU A 202 -4.12 -8.64 10.94
CA LEU A 202 -5.48 -8.66 11.49
C LEU A 202 -5.59 -8.06 12.90
N SER A 203 -4.47 -7.63 13.49
CA SER A 203 -4.40 -7.05 14.83
C SER A 203 -3.95 -5.58 14.76
N HIS A 204 -4.47 -4.73 15.66
CA HIS A 204 -4.03 -3.34 15.77
C HIS A 204 -2.67 -3.19 16.48
N LYS A 205 -2.24 -4.19 17.25
CA LYS A 205 -1.02 -4.12 18.08
C LYS A 205 0.25 -3.79 17.27
N PRO A 206 0.52 -4.40 16.09
CA PRO A 206 1.68 -4.03 15.27
C PRO A 206 1.65 -2.56 14.83
N TYR A 207 0.48 -2.04 14.46
CA TYR A 207 0.31 -0.64 14.08
C TYR A 207 0.54 0.32 15.25
N GLU A 208 0.09 -0.04 16.46
CA GLU A 208 0.37 0.75 17.66
C GLU A 208 1.88 0.85 17.93
N LYS A 209 2.60 -0.27 17.85
CA LYS A 209 4.06 -0.30 18.04
C LYS A 209 4.77 0.55 16.99
N MET A 210 4.36 0.44 15.73
CA MET A 210 4.88 1.26 14.64
C MET A 210 4.68 2.76 14.91
N LEU A 211 3.49 3.20 15.31
CA LEU A 211 3.22 4.61 15.61
C LEU A 211 4.10 5.15 16.74
N LYS A 212 4.41 4.33 17.76
CA LYS A 212 5.33 4.70 18.85
C LYS A 212 6.77 4.92 18.33
N VAL A 213 7.24 4.07 17.42
CA VAL A 213 8.57 4.21 16.80
C VAL A 213 8.62 5.47 15.93
N VAL A 214 7.59 5.69 15.11
CA VAL A 214 7.48 6.87 14.24
C VAL A 214 7.45 8.17 15.07
N ASP A 215 6.62 8.25 16.12
CA ASP A 215 6.54 9.43 17.01
C ASP A 215 7.90 9.77 17.64
N LYS A 216 8.62 8.75 18.11
CA LYS A 216 9.97 8.91 18.69
C LYS A 216 10.95 9.46 17.65
N LEU A 217 10.91 8.98 16.42
CA LEU A 217 11.83 9.42 15.37
C LEU A 217 11.53 10.80 14.82
N ILE A 218 10.25 11.19 14.70
CA ILE A 218 9.88 12.55 14.30
C ILE A 218 10.54 13.54 15.27
N LYS A 219 10.39 13.33 16.58
CA LYS A 219 11.01 14.15 17.63
C LYS A 219 12.53 14.20 17.51
N LYS A 220 13.18 13.03 17.38
CA LYS A 220 14.65 12.95 17.25
C LYS A 220 15.19 13.62 15.98
N SER A 221 14.43 13.58 14.89
CA SER A 221 14.85 14.13 13.61
C SER A 221 14.80 15.66 13.55
N ASN A 222 14.06 16.28 14.49
CA ASN A 222 13.76 17.70 14.51
C ASN A 222 13.34 18.23 13.13
N HIS A 223 12.49 17.47 12.43
CA HIS A 223 12.00 17.77 11.08
C HIS A 223 10.48 17.73 11.04
N LEU A 224 9.88 18.69 10.36
CA LEU A 224 8.44 18.73 10.14
C LEU A 224 8.11 17.99 8.85
N PHE A 225 7.46 16.83 8.98
CA PHE A 225 7.00 16.04 7.85
C PHE A 225 5.59 16.47 7.43
N GLU A 226 5.41 16.80 6.15
CA GLU A 226 4.10 17.08 5.56
C GLU A 226 3.22 15.83 5.54
N PHE A 227 3.84 14.66 5.31
CA PHE A 227 3.16 13.37 5.25
C PHE A 227 3.80 12.33 6.17
N ILE A 228 2.97 11.54 6.84
CA ILE A 228 3.37 10.26 7.40
C ILE A 228 2.65 9.18 6.63
N ASP A 229 3.43 8.37 5.93
CA ASP A 229 2.94 7.26 5.14
C ASP A 229 3.00 5.99 5.99
N LEU A 230 1.82 5.52 6.41
CA LEU A 230 1.68 4.37 7.30
C LEU A 230 1.66 3.04 6.52
N GLY A 231 1.85 3.10 5.20
CA GLY A 231 1.86 1.95 4.33
C GLY A 231 0.51 1.23 4.33
N GLY A 232 0.57 -0.09 4.16
CA GLY A 232 -0.61 -0.93 3.99
C GLY A 232 -0.62 -2.12 4.95
N GLY A 233 -0.94 -3.28 4.39
CA GLY A 233 -0.87 -4.56 5.10
C GLY A 233 -2.14 -4.99 5.83
N MET A 234 -3.17 -4.15 5.86
CA MET A 234 -4.45 -4.45 6.48
C MET A 234 -5.05 -5.72 5.87
N GLY A 235 -5.21 -6.74 6.70
CA GLY A 235 -5.62 -8.08 6.25
C GLY A 235 -7.12 -8.20 5.98
N ILE A 236 -7.48 -9.30 5.34
CA ILE A 236 -8.88 -9.72 5.10
C ILE A 236 -9.09 -11.13 5.65
N SER A 237 -10.33 -11.49 5.98
CA SER A 237 -10.64 -12.87 6.36
C SER A 237 -10.66 -13.76 5.12
N TYR A 238 -9.81 -14.78 5.07
CA TYR A 238 -9.85 -15.85 4.05
C TYR A 238 -10.67 -17.05 4.54
N GLU A 239 -10.65 -17.29 5.85
CA GLU A 239 -11.44 -18.34 6.50
C GLU A 239 -12.75 -17.76 7.08
N LYS A 240 -13.68 -18.65 7.47
CA LYS A 240 -14.91 -18.27 8.17
C LYS A 240 -14.68 -17.68 9.57
N ASN A 241 -13.44 -17.71 10.09
CA ASN A 241 -13.09 -17.31 11.45
C ASN A 241 -13.20 -15.80 11.75
N ASN A 242 -13.80 -15.00 10.85
CA ASN A 242 -14.24 -13.60 11.02
C ASN A 242 -13.24 -12.58 11.61
N LYS A 243 -11.99 -12.96 11.92
CA LYS A 243 -10.97 -12.03 12.41
C LYS A 243 -10.70 -10.98 11.35
N LYS A 244 -10.96 -9.73 11.71
CA LYS A 244 -10.72 -8.54 10.88
C LYS A 244 -9.99 -7.52 11.73
N LEU A 245 -9.14 -6.73 11.07
CA LEU A 245 -8.52 -5.57 11.71
C LEU A 245 -9.61 -4.62 12.21
N ASN A 246 -9.55 -4.26 13.49
CA ASN A 246 -10.44 -3.26 14.06
C ASN A 246 -9.97 -1.85 13.66
N PHE A 247 -10.53 -1.33 12.57
CA PHE A 247 -10.23 0.01 12.06
C PHE A 247 -10.59 1.13 13.03
N LYS A 248 -11.58 0.95 13.92
CA LYS A 248 -11.92 1.97 14.93
C LYS A 248 -10.78 2.17 15.92
N ILE A 249 -10.19 1.07 16.41
CA ILE A 249 -9.02 1.15 17.31
C ILE A 249 -7.84 1.76 16.56
N TYR A 250 -7.58 1.35 15.32
CA TYR A 250 -6.47 1.90 14.55
C TYR A 250 -6.64 3.41 14.31
N ASN A 251 -7.86 3.86 13.95
CA ASN A 251 -8.14 5.28 13.82
C ASN A 251 -7.92 6.04 15.15
N SER A 252 -8.38 5.51 16.29
CA SER A 252 -8.14 6.14 17.60
C SER A 252 -6.65 6.32 17.89
N LEU A 253 -5.81 5.32 17.57
CA LEU A 253 -4.36 5.40 17.72
C LEU A 253 -3.75 6.49 16.83
N ILE A 254 -4.19 6.60 15.57
CA ILE A 254 -3.73 7.64 14.64
C ILE A 254 -4.15 9.03 15.12
N ASN A 255 -5.37 9.20 15.62
CA ASN A 255 -5.82 10.49 16.16
C ASN A 255 -4.96 10.93 17.35
N LYS A 256 -4.61 10.02 18.25
CA LYS A 256 -3.67 10.31 19.35
C LYS A 256 -2.27 10.70 18.84
N PHE A 257 -1.81 10.06 17.77
CA PHE A 257 -0.55 10.38 17.12
C PHE A 257 -0.57 11.77 16.47
N LEU A 258 -1.64 12.12 15.73
CA LEU A 258 -1.80 13.39 15.03
C LEU A 258 -1.94 14.59 15.97
N LYS A 259 -2.49 14.41 17.18
CA LYS A 259 -2.50 15.47 18.21
C LYS A 259 -1.10 15.99 18.57
N LYS A 260 -0.07 15.19 18.34
CA LYS A 260 1.35 15.53 18.63
C LYS A 260 2.14 15.89 17.38
N ASN A 261 1.63 15.53 16.20
CA ASN A 261 2.35 15.59 14.93
C ASN A 261 1.44 16.18 13.86
N ASN A 262 1.65 17.46 13.52
CA ASN A 262 0.87 18.14 12.49
C ASN A 262 1.29 17.67 11.09
N CYS A 263 0.66 16.61 10.60
CA CYS A 263 0.97 15.96 9.33
C CYS A 263 -0.28 15.33 8.69
N LYS A 264 -0.22 15.07 7.40
CA LYS A 264 -1.25 14.31 6.67
C LYS A 264 -0.89 12.83 6.64
N ILE A 265 -1.89 11.96 6.70
CA ILE A 265 -1.67 10.51 6.63
C ILE A 265 -1.80 10.02 5.19
N ILE A 266 -0.87 9.17 4.78
CA ILE A 266 -0.98 8.35 3.56
C ILE A 266 -1.19 6.89 3.99
N PHE A 267 -2.13 6.21 3.30
CA PHE A 267 -2.29 4.76 3.38
C PHE A 267 -2.06 4.13 2.02
N GLU A 268 -1.46 2.93 2.03
CA GLU A 268 -1.18 2.12 0.84
C GLU A 268 -1.97 0.80 0.79
N PRO A 269 -3.32 0.80 0.90
CA PRO A 269 -4.06 -0.45 0.93
C PRO A 269 -4.07 -1.13 -0.43
N GLY A 270 -3.84 -2.44 -0.45
CA GLY A 270 -4.02 -3.30 -1.62
C GLY A 270 -5.03 -4.40 -1.33
N ARG A 271 -4.59 -5.40 -0.56
CA ARG A 271 -5.39 -6.58 -0.20
C ARG A 271 -6.75 -6.25 0.43
N SER A 272 -6.81 -5.27 1.34
CA SER A 272 -8.06 -4.84 1.99
C SER A 272 -9.08 -4.23 1.04
N ILE A 273 -8.64 -3.73 -0.12
CA ILE A 273 -9.50 -3.12 -1.14
C ILE A 273 -9.94 -4.12 -2.19
N ILE A 274 -9.00 -4.86 -2.79
CA ILE A 274 -9.30 -5.72 -3.95
C ILE A 274 -9.39 -7.21 -3.61
N GLY A 275 -8.79 -7.66 -2.51
CA GLY A 275 -8.53 -9.07 -2.26
C GLY A 275 -9.77 -9.95 -2.15
N ASN A 276 -10.85 -9.45 -1.54
CA ASN A 276 -12.13 -10.17 -1.45
C ASN A 276 -13.19 -9.65 -2.45
N ALA A 277 -12.77 -8.85 -3.44
CA ALA A 277 -13.63 -8.39 -4.52
C ALA A 277 -13.51 -9.26 -5.77
N GLY A 278 -12.46 -10.10 -5.87
CA GLY A 278 -12.25 -11.02 -6.98
C GLY A 278 -12.44 -12.49 -6.60
N ILE A 279 -12.90 -13.30 -7.55
CA ILE A 279 -12.93 -14.75 -7.49
C ILE A 279 -12.32 -15.34 -8.77
N LEU A 280 -11.84 -16.58 -8.67
CA LEU A 280 -11.50 -17.42 -9.81
C LEU A 280 -12.61 -18.44 -10.01
N ILE A 281 -13.21 -18.45 -11.21
CA ILE A 281 -14.22 -19.43 -11.63
C ILE A 281 -13.51 -20.45 -12.52
N SER A 282 -13.56 -21.72 -12.15
CA SER A 282 -13.01 -22.84 -12.91
C SER A 282 -14.05 -23.94 -13.14
N LYS A 283 -13.83 -24.74 -14.18
CA LYS A 283 -14.63 -25.94 -14.48
C LYS A 283 -13.87 -27.18 -13.99
N ILE A 284 -14.57 -28.08 -13.31
CA ILE A 284 -14.05 -29.42 -12.97
C ILE A 284 -13.88 -30.20 -14.27
N ILE A 285 -12.68 -30.73 -14.52
CA ILE A 285 -12.40 -31.53 -15.72
C ILE A 285 -12.65 -33.01 -15.42
N TYR A 286 -12.09 -33.50 -14.30
CA TYR A 286 -12.20 -34.89 -13.87
C TYR A 286 -12.34 -34.97 -12.36
N ILE A 287 -12.95 -36.05 -11.89
CA ILE A 287 -12.96 -36.41 -10.46
C ILE A 287 -12.16 -37.69 -10.32
N LYS A 288 -11.06 -37.63 -9.56
CA LYS A 288 -10.25 -38.81 -9.24
C LYS A 288 -10.49 -39.21 -7.79
N LYS A 289 -10.95 -40.45 -7.57
CA LYS A 289 -11.15 -41.03 -6.24
C LYS A 289 -9.99 -41.99 -5.91
N ASN A 290 -9.31 -41.74 -4.80
CA ASN A 290 -8.38 -42.68 -4.16
C ASN A 290 -8.97 -43.15 -2.82
N LYS A 291 -8.45 -44.24 -2.23
CA LYS A 291 -8.93 -44.82 -0.96
C LYS A 291 -9.18 -43.78 0.15
N ASN A 292 -8.31 -42.77 0.27
CA ASN A 292 -8.35 -41.78 1.36
C ASN A 292 -8.58 -40.34 0.88
N LYS A 293 -8.73 -40.08 -0.43
CA LYS A 293 -8.78 -38.70 -0.95
C LYS A 293 -9.50 -38.59 -2.30
N ASN A 294 -10.37 -37.59 -2.39
CA ASN A 294 -10.97 -37.15 -3.65
C ASN A 294 -10.21 -35.94 -4.19
N PHE A 295 -9.91 -35.95 -5.48
CA PHE A 295 -9.39 -34.82 -6.23
C PHE A 295 -10.49 -34.33 -7.15
N VAL A 296 -10.86 -33.06 -6.99
CA VAL A 296 -11.96 -32.36 -7.66
C VAL A 296 -11.40 -31.11 -8.31
#